data_AF-A0A7K0MY72-F1
#
_entry.id   AF-A0A7K0MY72-F1
#
_cell.length_a   1.000
_cell.length_b   1.000
_cell.length_c   1.000
_cell.angle_alpha   90.00
_cell.angle_beta   90.00
_cell.angle_gamma   90.00
#
_symmetry.space_group_name_H-M   'P 1'
#
loop_
_entity.id
_entity.type
_entity.pdbx_description
1 polymer ?
#
loop_
_entity_poly.entity_id
_entity_poly.type
_entity_poly.pdbx_seq_one_letter_code
_entity_poly.pdbx_strand_id
1 'polypeptide(L)'
;MLHIATVHWREELWIAPQLKYLRANLPEHQIWASINGIDIEPWRSQFRFAEDMQGDHHVKLNALADKILEVASDDDLLMFIDSDAFPIVPIDEKLLEGFPLVAIRRDENAAEPMPHPCFCLTTVGFWRELQGDWGIGKFHWTAPGGDRLTDGGANLLGQLLERGIEWKPLLRSNKFDL
;
A
#
# COMPACT_ATOMS: atom_id res chain seq x y z
N MET A 1 11.50 -8.83 9.27
CA MET A 1 11.79 -8.51 7.85
C MET A 1 10.70 -7.55 7.35
N LEU A 2 10.97 -6.71 6.35
CA LEU A 2 9.95 -5.87 5.70
C LEU A 2 9.61 -6.39 4.31
N HIS A 3 8.34 -6.61 4.02
CA HIS A 3 7.83 -7.00 2.69
C HIS A 3 7.09 -5.83 2.06
N ILE A 4 7.46 -5.48 0.83
CA ILE A 4 6.91 -4.33 0.11
C ILE A 4 6.11 -4.85 -1.09
N ALA A 5 4.84 -4.48 -1.19
CA ALA A 5 3.98 -4.69 -2.34
C ALA A 5 3.84 -3.38 -3.13
N THR A 6 4.20 -3.40 -4.41
CA THR A 6 4.15 -2.23 -5.32
C THR A 6 3.64 -2.64 -6.71
N VAL A 7 3.00 -1.73 -7.42
CA VAL A 7 2.52 -1.94 -8.80
C VAL A 7 3.12 -0.87 -9.68
N HIS A 8 3.86 -1.29 -10.71
CA HIS A 8 4.38 -0.40 -11.76
C HIS A 8 3.60 -0.60 -13.06
N TRP A 9 3.15 0.51 -13.67
CA TRP A 9 2.28 0.50 -14.83
C TRP A 9 2.86 1.32 -15.99
N ARG A 10 3.08 0.66 -17.13
CA ARG A 10 3.48 1.19 -18.45
C ARG A 10 4.83 1.91 -18.54
N GLU A 11 5.25 2.64 -17.52
CA GLU A 11 6.47 3.44 -17.54
C GLU A 11 7.43 3.01 -16.44
N GLU A 12 8.68 2.73 -16.82
CA GLU A 12 9.74 2.35 -15.87
C GLU A 12 10.31 3.54 -15.08
N LEU A 13 9.88 4.77 -15.41
CA LEU A 13 10.42 6.03 -14.87
C LEU A 13 10.56 6.01 -13.35
N TRP A 14 9.61 5.40 -12.65
CA TRP A 14 9.54 5.39 -11.20
C TRP A 14 10.30 4.25 -10.52
N ILE A 15 10.72 3.22 -11.27
CA ILE A 15 11.43 2.06 -10.70
C ILE A 15 12.74 2.51 -10.07
N ALA A 16 13.61 3.21 -10.80
CA ALA A 16 14.93 3.59 -10.30
C ALA A 16 14.86 4.56 -9.10
N PRO A 17 14.05 5.65 -9.14
CA PRO A 17 13.85 6.52 -7.98
C PRO A 17 13.31 5.76 -6.76
N GLN A 18 12.26 4.95 -6.93
CA GLN A 18 11.66 4.21 -5.82
C GLN A 18 12.70 3.28 -5.19
N LEU A 19 13.37 2.43 -5.98
CA LEU A 19 14.41 1.52 -5.47
C LEU A 19 15.56 2.24 -4.75
N LYS A 20 15.93 3.45 -5.19
CA LYS A 20 16.96 4.26 -4.53
C LYS A 20 16.50 4.68 -3.13
N TYR A 21 15.28 5.20 -3.01
CA TYR A 21 14.76 5.71 -1.74
C TYR A 21 14.36 4.60 -0.77
N LEU A 22 13.80 3.49 -1.25
CA LEU A 22 13.55 2.31 -0.41
C LEU A 22 14.85 1.81 0.23
N ARG A 23 15.94 1.68 -0.55
CA ARG A 23 17.26 1.28 -0.03
C ARG A 23 17.87 2.26 0.97
N ALA A 24 17.61 3.55 0.79
CA ALA A 24 18.17 4.58 1.66
C ALA A 24 17.43 4.72 2.99
N ASN A 25 16.13 4.43 3.02
CA ASN A 25 15.24 4.84 4.11
C ASN A 25 14.46 3.70 4.77
N LEU A 26 14.58 2.46 4.30
CA LEU A 26 13.91 1.31 4.90
C LEU A 26 14.93 0.33 5.50
N PRO A 27 14.53 -0.44 6.54
CA PRO A 27 15.32 -1.58 7.01
C PRO A 27 15.48 -2.64 5.92
N GLU A 28 16.14 -3.76 6.24
CA GLU A 28 16.22 -4.90 5.33
C GLU A 28 14.82 -5.30 4.82
N HIS A 29 14.66 -5.34 3.50
CA HIS A 29 13.37 -5.51 2.86
C HIS A 29 13.43 -6.34 1.58
N GLN A 30 12.26 -6.89 1.22
CA GLN A 30 12.02 -7.61 -0.03
C GLN A 30 10.89 -6.94 -0.81
N ILE A 31 11.09 -6.75 -2.12
CA ILE A 31 10.13 -6.06 -2.97
C ILE A 31 9.40 -7.08 -3.86
N TRP A 32 8.08 -7.02 -3.80
CA TRP A 32 7.13 -7.85 -4.54
C TRP A 32 6.35 -6.92 -5.45
N ALA A 33 6.50 -7.10 -6.76
CA ALA A 33 5.97 -6.16 -7.73
C ALA A 33 5.05 -6.82 -8.76
N SER A 34 3.97 -6.13 -9.08
CA SER A 34 3.29 -6.30 -10.37
C SER A 34 3.91 -5.32 -11.36
N ILE A 35 4.45 -5.82 -12.46
CA ILE A 35 5.12 -5.03 -13.49
C ILE A 35 4.36 -5.19 -14.79
N ASN A 36 3.57 -4.18 -15.16
CA ASN A 36 2.69 -4.28 -16.31
C ASN A 36 3.18 -3.42 -17.47
N GLY A 37 3.41 -4.06 -18.62
CA GLY A 37 3.82 -3.35 -19.85
C GLY A 37 5.18 -2.66 -19.76
N ILE A 38 6.08 -3.15 -18.90
CA ILE A 38 7.45 -2.67 -18.72
C ILE A 38 8.40 -3.85 -18.93
N ASP A 39 9.53 -3.63 -19.60
CA ASP A 39 10.61 -4.61 -19.66
C ASP A 39 11.27 -4.74 -18.29
N ILE A 40 11.01 -5.86 -17.61
CA ILE A 40 11.48 -6.10 -16.25
C ILE A 40 12.91 -6.63 -16.20
N GLU A 41 13.48 -7.11 -17.30
CA GLU A 41 14.77 -7.80 -17.29
C GLU A 41 15.92 -6.97 -16.68
N PRO A 42 16.05 -5.66 -16.98
CA PRO A 42 17.08 -4.82 -16.36
C PRO A 42 16.96 -4.72 -14.83
N TRP A 43 15.75 -4.88 -14.30
CA TRP A 43 15.43 -4.65 -12.89
C TRP A 43 15.14 -5.94 -12.11
N ARG A 44 14.99 -7.09 -12.78
CA ARG A 44 14.54 -8.37 -12.21
C ARG A 44 15.28 -8.76 -10.93
N SER A 45 16.60 -8.51 -10.88
CA SER A 45 17.44 -8.83 -9.72
C SER A 45 17.15 -7.99 -8.47
N GLN A 46 16.45 -6.87 -8.62
CA GLN A 46 16.09 -5.96 -7.52
C GLN A 46 14.78 -6.36 -6.84
N PHE A 47 14.02 -7.28 -7.42
CA PHE A 47 12.74 -7.74 -6.91
C PHE A 47 12.84 -9.18 -6.42
N ARG A 48 12.22 -9.46 -5.27
CA ARG A 48 11.99 -10.82 -4.80
C ARG A 48 11.03 -11.56 -5.73
N PHE A 49 10.02 -10.83 -6.21
CA PHE A 49 9.01 -11.31 -7.13
C PHE A 49 8.61 -10.16 -8.06
N ALA A 50 8.49 -10.45 -9.35
CA ALA A 50 8.04 -9.49 -10.35
C ALA A 50 7.32 -10.23 -11.48
N GLU A 51 6.03 -9.93 -11.70
CA GLU A 51 5.22 -10.52 -12.77
C GLU A 51 4.22 -9.50 -13.35
N ASP A 52 3.80 -9.71 -14.59
CA ASP A 52 2.72 -8.93 -15.22
C ASP A 52 1.35 -9.48 -14.76
N MET A 53 0.94 -9.09 -13.55
CA MET A 53 -0.31 -9.56 -12.95
C MET A 53 -1.52 -8.86 -13.58
N GLN A 54 -2.61 -9.61 -13.76
CA GLN A 54 -3.84 -9.10 -14.37
C GLN A 54 -4.81 -8.49 -13.33
N GLY A 55 -5.75 -7.68 -13.80
CA GLY A 55 -6.79 -7.04 -12.97
C GLY A 55 -6.54 -5.56 -12.70
N ASP A 56 -7.37 -4.98 -11.84
CA ASP A 56 -7.24 -3.59 -11.40
C ASP A 56 -6.14 -3.44 -10.34
N HIS A 57 -5.78 -2.19 -10.03
CA HIS A 57 -4.70 -1.87 -9.07
C HIS A 57 -4.87 -2.58 -7.72
N HIS A 58 -6.05 -2.47 -7.11
CA HIS A 58 -6.35 -3.11 -5.82
C HIS A 58 -6.29 -4.64 -5.89
N VAL A 59 -6.69 -5.25 -7.01
CA VAL A 59 -6.62 -6.71 -7.21
C VAL A 59 -5.17 -7.18 -7.21
N LYS A 60 -4.28 -6.44 -7.89
CA LYS A 60 -2.84 -6.74 -7.92
C LYS A 60 -2.22 -6.59 -6.54
N LEU A 61 -2.56 -5.53 -5.80
CA LEU A 61 -2.06 -5.33 -4.44
C LEU A 61 -2.48 -6.47 -3.50
N ASN A 62 -3.75 -6.89 -3.55
CA ASN A 62 -4.24 -8.04 -2.78
C ASN A 62 -3.49 -9.33 -3.17
N ALA A 63 -3.31 -9.59 -4.47
CA ALA A 63 -2.62 -10.78 -4.92
C ALA A 63 -1.10 -10.79 -4.58
N LEU A 64 -0.47 -9.61 -4.50
CA LEU A 64 0.89 -9.48 -3.97
C LEU A 64 0.92 -9.74 -2.45
N ALA A 65 -0.06 -9.23 -1.71
CA ALA A 65 -0.20 -9.52 -0.29
C ALA A 65 -0.34 -11.02 -0.04
N ASP A 66 -1.20 -11.72 -0.79
CA ASP A 66 -1.39 -13.16 -0.68
C ASP A 66 -0.06 -13.93 -0.84
N LYS A 67 0.74 -13.58 -1.85
CA LYS A 67 2.08 -14.17 -2.06
C LYS A 67 3.04 -13.90 -0.89
N ILE A 68 2.97 -12.72 -0.28
CA ILE A 68 3.77 -12.39 0.90
C ILE A 68 3.30 -13.22 2.10
N LEU A 69 2.00 -13.31 2.32
CA LEU A 69 1.38 -14.08 3.42
C LEU A 69 1.72 -15.57 3.36
N GLU A 70 2.03 -16.13 2.20
CA GLU A 70 2.45 -17.53 2.04
C GLU A 70 3.83 -17.83 2.64
N VAL A 71 4.72 -16.83 2.74
CA VAL A 71 6.13 -17.04 3.08
C VAL A 71 6.63 -16.23 4.27
N ALA A 72 5.96 -15.14 4.62
CA ALA A 72 6.38 -14.23 5.69
C ALA A 72 5.88 -14.69 7.07
N SER A 73 6.66 -14.36 8.11
CA SER A 73 6.25 -14.54 9.51
C SER A 73 5.19 -13.51 9.90
N ASP A 74 4.33 -13.83 10.85
CA ASP A 74 3.32 -12.88 11.34
C ASP A 74 3.93 -11.62 12.00
N ASP A 75 5.16 -11.73 12.52
CA ASP A 75 5.95 -10.62 13.08
C ASP A 75 6.61 -9.74 12.01
N ASP A 76 6.60 -10.15 10.74
CA ASP A 76 7.17 -9.35 9.67
C ASP A 76 6.28 -8.14 9.35
N LEU A 77 6.91 -7.07 8.87
CA LEU A 77 6.18 -5.88 8.40
C LEU A 77 5.72 -6.09 6.97
N LEU A 78 4.54 -5.56 6.66
CA LEU A 78 3.97 -5.47 5.32
C LEU A 78 3.75 -4.00 4.98
N MET A 79 4.31 -3.56 3.86
CA MET A 79 4.15 -2.22 3.33
C MET A 79 3.54 -2.28 1.93
N PHE A 80 2.52 -1.47 1.70
CA PHE A 80 2.02 -1.16 0.35
C PHE A 80 2.49 0.24 -0.01
N ILE A 81 2.97 0.41 -1.24
CA ILE A 81 3.43 1.70 -1.73
C ILE A 81 3.21 1.78 -3.24
N ASP A 82 2.63 2.88 -3.72
CA ASP A 82 2.44 3.10 -5.16
C ASP A 82 3.79 3.35 -5.84
N SER A 83 3.91 3.05 -7.14
CA SER A 83 5.21 3.12 -7.85
C SER A 83 5.91 4.47 -7.77
N ASP A 84 5.15 5.56 -7.74
CA ASP A 84 5.60 6.95 -7.69
C ASP A 84 5.72 7.50 -6.25
N ALA A 85 5.44 6.67 -5.25
CA ALA A 85 5.64 6.99 -3.84
C ALA A 85 6.93 6.36 -3.30
N PHE A 86 7.67 7.12 -2.49
CA PHE A 86 8.86 6.63 -1.82
C PHE A 86 9.20 7.41 -0.53
N PRO A 87 9.74 6.74 0.50
CA PRO A 87 10.14 7.39 1.73
C PRO A 87 11.37 8.27 1.50
N ILE A 88 11.32 9.52 1.97
CA ILE A 88 12.45 10.47 1.92
C ILE A 88 13.17 10.63 3.27
N VAL A 89 12.66 9.97 4.31
CA VAL A 89 13.25 9.85 5.64
C VAL A 89 13.13 8.40 6.11
N PRO A 90 13.96 7.95 7.06
CA PRO A 90 13.87 6.59 7.57
C PRO A 90 12.47 6.21 8.09
N ILE A 91 11.95 5.05 7.68
CA ILE A 91 10.70 4.47 8.15
C ILE A 91 10.98 3.07 8.70
N ASP A 92 10.54 2.80 9.92
CA ASP A 92 10.59 1.51 10.59
C ASP A 92 9.25 1.21 11.31
N GLU A 93 9.20 0.10 12.05
CA GLU A 93 8.02 -0.31 12.83
C GLU A 93 7.51 0.77 13.80
N LYS A 94 8.36 1.70 14.24
CA LYS A 94 7.97 2.73 15.22
C LYS A 94 6.94 3.67 14.65
N LEU A 95 6.83 3.78 13.32
CA LEU A 95 5.80 4.59 12.65
C LEU A 95 4.38 4.16 13.04
N LEU A 96 4.20 2.87 13.38
CA LEU A 96 2.93 2.32 13.84
C LEU A 96 2.46 2.95 15.15
N GLU A 97 3.38 3.37 16.04
CA GLU A 97 3.05 4.03 17.33
C GLU A 97 1.96 3.30 18.15
N GLY A 98 1.94 1.96 18.10
CA GLY A 98 0.96 1.13 18.80
C GLY A 98 -0.36 0.91 18.04
N PHE A 99 -0.55 1.54 16.88
CA PHE A 99 -1.65 1.21 15.97
C PHE A 99 -1.32 -0.04 15.15
N PRO A 100 -2.31 -0.88 14.81
CA PRO A 100 -2.08 -2.06 13.97
C PRO A 100 -1.81 -1.71 12.50
N LEU A 101 -2.21 -0.51 12.07
CA LEU A 101 -2.08 -0.04 10.69
C LEU A 101 -1.88 1.47 10.67
N VAL A 102 -0.95 1.91 9.83
CA VAL A 102 -0.73 3.32 9.48
C VAL A 102 -0.79 3.47 7.97
N ALA A 103 -1.53 4.45 7.47
CA ALA A 103 -1.64 4.66 6.02
C ALA A 103 -1.90 6.13 5.68
N ILE A 104 -1.65 6.50 4.43
CA ILE A 104 -2.08 7.82 3.95
C ILE A 104 -3.61 7.88 3.92
N ARG A 105 -4.16 9.05 4.29
CA ARG A 105 -5.55 9.43 4.06
C ARG A 105 -5.60 10.69 3.20
N ARG A 106 -6.39 10.68 2.14
CA ARG A 106 -6.44 11.75 1.12
C ARG A 106 -7.62 12.69 1.37
N ASP A 107 -7.58 13.44 2.46
CA ASP A 107 -8.64 14.39 2.81
C ASP A 107 -8.86 15.44 1.69
N GLU A 108 -7.82 15.74 0.90
CA GLU A 108 -7.88 16.63 -0.25
C GLU A 108 -8.68 16.06 -1.43
N ASN A 109 -8.81 14.73 -1.53
CA ASN A 109 -9.56 14.08 -2.59
C ASN A 109 -10.97 13.77 -2.10
N ALA A 110 -11.90 14.71 -2.29
CA ALA A 110 -13.32 14.52 -1.93
C ALA A 110 -13.57 14.03 -0.48
N ALA A 111 -12.69 14.41 0.46
CA ALA A 111 -12.72 13.96 1.86
C ALA A 111 -12.72 12.43 2.03
N GLU A 112 -11.91 11.72 1.24
CA GLU A 112 -11.73 10.28 1.31
C GLU A 112 -11.36 9.83 2.75
N PRO A 113 -12.23 9.06 3.43
CA PRO A 113 -12.00 8.72 4.83
C PRO A 113 -11.15 7.46 5.02
N MET A 114 -10.84 6.72 3.94
CA MET A 114 -10.22 5.40 4.01
C MET A 114 -8.69 5.43 3.97
N PRO A 115 -8.02 4.37 4.48
CA PRO A 115 -6.61 4.12 4.19
C PRO A 115 -6.38 4.04 2.68
N HIS A 116 -5.30 4.65 2.19
CA HIS A 116 -4.95 4.63 0.77
C HIS A 116 -3.68 3.79 0.53
N PRO A 117 -3.63 2.96 -0.52
CA PRO A 117 -2.48 2.08 -0.79
C PRO A 117 -1.21 2.79 -1.24
N CYS A 118 -1.28 4.09 -1.60
CA CYS A 118 -0.09 4.88 -1.95
C CYS A 118 0.99 4.86 -0.86
N PHE A 119 0.57 4.72 0.40
CA PHE A 119 1.44 4.26 1.47
C PHE A 119 0.60 3.64 2.58
N CYS A 120 0.91 2.41 2.94
CA CYS A 120 0.37 1.71 4.10
C CYS A 120 1.46 0.85 4.73
N LEU A 121 1.55 0.83 6.06
CA LEU A 121 2.43 -0.03 6.83
C LEU A 121 1.61 -0.74 7.92
N THR A 122 1.83 -2.04 8.05
CA THR A 122 1.18 -2.91 9.03
C THR A 122 2.07 -4.13 9.30
N THR A 123 1.61 -5.08 10.11
CA THR A 123 2.24 -6.39 10.26
C THR A 123 1.57 -7.43 9.37
N VAL A 124 2.31 -8.44 8.95
CA VAL A 124 1.80 -9.60 8.21
C VAL A 124 0.72 -10.31 9.02
N GLY A 125 0.93 -10.49 10.32
CA GLY A 125 -0.03 -11.12 11.23
C GLY A 125 -1.35 -10.36 11.30
N PHE A 126 -1.31 -9.03 11.43
CA PHE A 126 -2.52 -8.22 11.46
C PHE A 126 -3.26 -8.27 10.11
N TRP A 127 -2.54 -8.13 8.99
CA TRP A 127 -3.15 -8.20 7.67
C TRP A 127 -3.84 -9.54 7.43
N ARG A 128 -3.21 -10.65 7.87
CA ARG A 128 -3.76 -12.01 7.82
C ARG A 128 -5.02 -12.15 8.67
N GLU A 129 -4.97 -11.70 9.93
CA GLU A 129 -6.12 -11.76 10.86
C GLU A 129 -7.31 -10.94 10.34
N LEU A 130 -7.04 -9.72 9.85
CA LEU A 130 -8.05 -8.83 9.32
C LEU A 130 -8.69 -9.38 8.03
N GLN A 131 -7.97 -10.25 7.31
CA GLN A 131 -8.21 -10.59 5.91
C GLN A 131 -8.22 -9.31 5.06
N GLY A 132 -7.15 -8.51 5.18
CA GLY A 132 -7.08 -7.18 4.60
C GLY A 132 -7.38 -7.16 3.10
N ASP A 133 -8.14 -6.16 2.67
CA ASP A 133 -8.64 -6.07 1.30
C ASP A 133 -8.67 -4.61 0.80
N TRP A 134 -7.86 -4.31 -0.22
CA TRP A 134 -7.83 -3.00 -0.89
C TRP A 134 -9.03 -2.73 -1.81
N GLY A 135 -9.95 -3.66 -1.94
CA GLY A 135 -11.12 -3.56 -2.81
C GLY A 135 -12.09 -2.43 -2.45
N ILE A 136 -13.13 -2.34 -3.27
CA ILE A 136 -14.16 -1.31 -3.22
C ILE A 136 -15.51 -1.87 -2.74
N GLY A 137 -16.39 -0.99 -2.28
CA GLY A 137 -17.82 -1.28 -2.14
C GLY A 137 -18.34 -1.66 -0.74
N LYS A 138 -17.53 -2.12 0.22
CA LYS A 138 -18.03 -2.34 1.60
C LYS A 138 -18.32 -1.03 2.32
N PHE A 139 -17.49 -0.01 2.09
CA PHE A 139 -17.69 1.32 2.65
C PHE A 139 -18.04 2.32 1.55
N HIS A 140 -18.93 3.25 1.89
CA HIS A 140 -19.28 4.39 1.05
C HIS A 140 -19.29 5.65 1.90
N TRP A 141 -18.83 6.76 1.32
CA TRP A 141 -18.96 8.09 1.95
C TRP A 141 -19.71 9.04 1.03
N THR A 142 -20.17 10.14 1.61
CA THR A 142 -20.78 11.25 0.87
C THR A 142 -19.73 12.33 0.69
N ALA A 143 -19.41 12.64 -0.56
CA ALA A 143 -18.51 13.73 -0.91
C ALA A 143 -19.13 15.08 -0.51
N PRO A 144 -18.34 16.16 -0.40
CA PRO A 144 -18.88 17.51 -0.14
C PRO A 144 -19.95 17.96 -1.14
N GLY A 145 -19.94 17.45 -2.38
CA GLY A 145 -20.95 17.72 -3.42
C GLY A 145 -22.24 16.91 -3.28
N GLY A 146 -22.33 15.97 -2.34
CA GLY A 146 -23.50 15.11 -2.12
C GLY A 146 -23.45 13.75 -2.82
N ASP A 147 -22.46 13.53 -3.69
CA ASP A 147 -22.27 12.24 -4.36
C ASP A 147 -21.86 11.15 -3.39
N ARG A 148 -22.42 9.96 -3.57
CA ARG A 148 -22.04 8.76 -2.81
C ARG A 148 -20.91 8.04 -3.53
N LEU A 149 -19.75 7.94 -2.89
CA LEU A 149 -18.51 7.42 -3.48
C LEU A 149 -18.04 6.13 -2.80
N THR A 150 -17.21 5.37 -3.51
CA THR A 150 -16.41 4.23 -3.03
C THR A 150 -15.14 4.16 -3.88
N ASP A 151 -14.01 3.73 -3.31
CA ASP A 151 -12.75 3.57 -4.04
C ASP A 151 -11.83 2.58 -3.31
N GLY A 152 -10.62 2.36 -3.82
CA GLY A 152 -9.60 1.50 -3.23
C GLY A 152 -9.37 1.81 -1.76
N GLY A 153 -9.38 0.77 -0.93
CA GLY A 153 -9.29 0.88 0.52
C GLY A 153 -10.64 1.02 1.24
N ALA A 154 -11.75 1.17 0.52
CA ALA A 154 -13.08 1.17 1.14
C ALA A 154 -13.40 -0.16 1.84
N ASN A 155 -12.95 -1.30 1.30
CA ASN A 155 -13.12 -2.59 1.95
C ASN A 155 -12.33 -2.68 3.26
N LEU A 156 -11.08 -2.23 3.23
CA LEU A 156 -10.22 -2.16 4.41
C LEU A 156 -10.84 -1.26 5.49
N LEU A 157 -11.33 -0.07 5.14
CA LEU A 157 -12.01 0.81 6.10
C LEU A 157 -13.25 0.14 6.70
N GLY A 158 -14.09 -0.50 5.88
CA GLY A 158 -15.25 -1.25 6.36
C GLY A 158 -14.85 -2.33 7.38
N GLN A 159 -13.82 -3.10 7.08
CA GLN A 159 -13.27 -4.14 7.96
C GLN A 159 -12.74 -3.60 9.30
N LEU A 160 -12.11 -2.43 9.29
CA LEU A 160 -11.60 -1.77 10.51
C LEU A 160 -12.76 -1.28 11.37
N LEU A 161 -13.76 -0.64 10.76
CA LEU A 161 -14.93 -0.11 11.46
C LEU A 161 -15.79 -1.22 12.07
N GLU A 162 -16.06 -2.29 11.32
CA GLU A 162 -16.84 -3.43 11.80
C GLU A 162 -16.24 -4.09 13.05
N ARG A 163 -14.91 -4.03 13.18
CA ARG A 163 -14.16 -4.61 14.31
C ARG A 163 -13.82 -3.61 15.40
N GLY A 164 -14.18 -2.33 15.23
CA GLY A 164 -13.83 -1.26 16.18
C GLY A 164 -12.32 -1.03 16.29
N ILE A 165 -11.57 -1.26 15.20
CA ILE A 165 -10.12 -1.14 15.17
C ILE A 165 -9.75 0.27 14.71
N GLU A 166 -8.99 0.98 15.55
CA GLU A 166 -8.40 2.26 15.19
C GLU A 166 -7.15 2.07 14.34
N TRP A 167 -6.93 2.96 13.38
CA TRP A 167 -5.74 3.02 12.54
C TRP A 167 -5.22 4.46 12.49
N LYS A 168 -3.94 4.62 12.15
CA LYS A 168 -3.28 5.92 12.16
C LYS A 168 -3.28 6.55 10.75
N PRO A 169 -3.98 7.67 10.53
CA PRO A 169 -3.89 8.40 9.27
C PRO A 169 -2.61 9.23 9.19
N LEU A 170 -1.93 9.16 8.04
CA LEU A 170 -0.90 10.09 7.62
C LEU A 170 -1.50 11.09 6.64
N LEU A 171 -1.54 12.35 7.04
CA LEU A 171 -2.11 13.41 6.22
C LEU A 171 -1.02 14.04 5.36
N ARG A 172 -1.34 14.33 4.10
CA ARG A 172 -0.42 15.03 3.21
C ARG A 172 -0.20 16.46 3.72
N SER A 173 1.07 16.87 3.73
CA SER A 173 1.43 18.28 3.94
C SER A 173 1.26 19.11 2.67
N ASN A 174 1.35 18.49 1.49
CA ASN A 174 1.13 19.13 0.20
C ASN A 174 -0.34 19.00 -0.24
N LYS A 175 -0.94 20.09 -0.70
CA LYS A 175 -2.35 20.16 -1.16
C LYS A 175 -2.49 20.14 -2.69
N PHE A 176 -1.39 20.00 -3.42
CA PHE A 176 -1.38 19.91 -4.88
C PHE A 176 -1.06 18.48 -5.30
N ASP A 177 -1.89 17.91 -6.18
CA ASP A 177 -1.54 16.72 -6.94
C ASP A 177 -0.53 17.09 -8.02
N LEU A 178 0.60 16.37 -8.04
CA LEU A 178 1.71 16.54 -8.97
C LEU A 178 1.54 15.60 -10.17
#